data_AF-A0A366L3X2-F1
#
_entry.id   AF-A0A366L3X2-F1
#
_cell.length_a   1.000
_cell.length_b   1.000
_cell.length_c   1.000
_cell.angle_alpha   90.00
_cell.angle_beta   90.00
_cell.angle_gamma   90.00
#
_symmetry.space_group_name_H-M   'P 1'
#
loop_
_entity.id
_entity.type
_entity.pdbx_description
1 polymer ?
#
loop_
_entity_poly.entity_id
_entity_poly.type
_entity_poly.pdbx_seq_one_letter_code
_entity_poly.pdbx_strand_id
1 'polypeptide(L)'
;MKKTKQIMAFEQLEAEMEMIERNQLISFKGGGDPTGVIIDPSGNIDAETLWSIAHPIAALSFSGNAYTAQNLAATLFSGNAESLWNGAGDAFRHAYWSALNARSQNATLAGDFGLAHENSSPDNPVAERNMDIRNNNYGIALAAAHPTWTEAQLRSNIFKAAVSGLLVTLR
;
A
#
# COMPACT_ATOMS: atom_id res chain seq x y z
N MET A 1 -18.93 23.77 -6.24
CA MET A 1 -18.96 22.42 -6.84
C MET A 1 -19.67 21.48 -5.88
N LYS A 2 -20.68 20.72 -6.32
CA LYS A 2 -21.35 19.71 -5.49
C LYS A 2 -20.42 18.48 -5.36
N LYS A 3 -20.02 18.12 -4.14
CA LYS A 3 -19.27 16.89 -3.87
C LYS A 3 -20.18 15.68 -4.09
N THR A 4 -19.64 14.61 -4.67
CA THR A 4 -20.36 13.34 -4.85
C THR A 4 -20.62 12.66 -3.51
N LYS A 5 -21.73 11.91 -3.37
CA LYS A 5 -22.09 11.19 -2.12
C LYS A 5 -20.95 10.33 -1.55
N GLN A 6 -20.17 9.73 -2.45
CA GLN A 6 -19.03 8.87 -2.09
C GLN A 6 -17.86 9.65 -1.48
N ILE A 7 -17.65 10.91 -1.90
CA ILE A 7 -16.62 11.79 -1.33
C ILE A 7 -17.04 12.25 0.08
N MET A 8 -18.33 12.52 0.30
CA MET A 8 -18.82 12.91 1.63
C MET A 8 -18.75 11.75 2.63
N ALA A 9 -19.11 10.53 2.21
CA ALA A 9 -18.96 9.34 3.04
C ALA A 9 -17.49 9.05 3.37
N PHE A 10 -16.58 9.28 2.41
CA PHE A 10 -15.15 9.17 2.61
C PHE A 10 -14.63 10.19 3.65
N GLU A 11 -14.98 11.47 3.52
CA GLU A 11 -14.57 12.51 4.48
C GLU A 11 -15.04 12.23 5.92
N GLN A 12 -16.20 11.59 6.08
CA GLN A 12 -16.72 11.17 7.38
C GLN A 12 -15.98 9.95 7.94
N LEU A 13 -15.69 8.94 7.11
CA LEU A 13 -14.84 7.80 7.47
C LEU A 13 -13.40 8.25 7.81
N GLU A 14 -12.87 9.27 7.14
CA GLU A 14 -11.54 9.81 7.44
C GLU A 14 -11.43 10.35 8.86
N ALA A 15 -12.46 11.05 9.34
CA ALA A 15 -12.51 11.58 10.70
C ALA A 15 -12.59 10.46 11.76
N GLU A 16 -13.31 9.39 11.47
CA GLU A 16 -13.42 8.23 12.35
C GLU A 16 -12.12 7.41 12.37
N MET A 17 -11.44 7.28 11.23
CA MET A 17 -10.17 6.55 11.15
C MET A 17 -9.01 7.27 11.79
N GLU A 18 -8.91 8.60 11.71
CA GLU A 18 -7.89 9.36 12.45
C GLU A 18 -8.01 9.18 13.98
N MET A 19 -9.21 8.85 14.48
CA MET A 19 -9.44 8.53 15.89
C MET A 19 -9.04 7.09 16.21
N ILE A 20 -9.21 6.15 15.28
CA ILE A 20 -8.81 4.75 15.43
C ILE A 20 -7.29 4.59 15.32
N GLU A 21 -6.63 5.26 14.36
CA GLU A 21 -5.17 5.23 14.16
C GLU A 21 -4.41 5.72 15.41
N ARG A 22 -4.95 6.72 16.12
CA ARG A 22 -4.41 7.18 17.42
C ARG A 22 -4.48 6.12 18.54
N ASN A 23 -5.41 5.16 18.45
CA ASN A 23 -5.63 4.13 19.47
C ASN A 23 -5.01 2.76 19.12
N GLN A 24 -4.57 2.52 17.88
CA GLN A 24 -4.08 1.21 17.44
C GLN A 24 -2.56 0.98 17.55
N LEU A 25 -1.78 1.93 18.10
CA LEU A 25 -0.35 1.77 18.42
C LEU A 25 -0.04 0.62 19.43
N ILE A 26 -1.04 -0.14 19.89
CA ILE A 26 -0.93 -1.16 20.96
C ILE A 26 -1.23 -2.59 20.46
N SER A 27 -1.51 -2.82 19.18
CA SER A 27 -1.81 -4.19 18.69
C SER A 27 -1.10 -4.52 17.38
N PHE A 28 0.13 -5.02 17.48
CA PHE A 28 0.81 -5.66 16.37
C PHE A 28 0.23 -7.08 16.20
N LYS A 29 -0.64 -7.27 15.21
CA LYS A 29 -0.89 -8.56 14.59
C LYS A 29 -0.65 -8.43 13.09
N GLY A 30 0.63 -8.44 12.72
CA GLY A 30 1.06 -8.51 11.33
C GLY A 30 0.48 -9.76 10.66
N GLY A 31 -0.33 -9.54 9.63
CA GLY A 31 -0.72 -10.57 8.68
C GLY A 31 0.39 -10.71 7.64
N GLY A 32 1.38 -11.52 7.96
CA GLY A 32 2.56 -11.80 7.13
C GLY A 32 3.63 -12.36 8.05
N ASP A 33 4.08 -13.58 7.78
CA ASP A 33 5.03 -14.32 8.62
C ASP A 33 6.26 -13.47 8.94
N PRO A 34 6.47 -13.06 10.21
CA PRO A 34 7.56 -12.18 10.59
C PRO A 34 8.92 -12.90 10.67
N THR A 35 9.00 -14.17 10.28
CA THR A 35 10.22 -15.00 10.39
C THR A 35 10.45 -16.00 9.25
N GLY A 36 9.54 -16.07 8.26
CA GLY A 36 9.59 -17.08 7.21
C GLY A 36 10.77 -16.84 6.27
N VAL A 37 11.81 -17.66 6.35
CA VAL A 37 12.77 -17.81 5.25
C VAL A 37 11.97 -18.32 4.06
N ILE A 38 11.49 -17.41 3.21
CA ILE A 38 10.85 -17.77 1.95
C ILE A 38 12.00 -18.10 0.99
N ILE A 39 12.22 -19.40 0.87
CA ILE A 39 13.00 -19.95 -0.21
C ILE A 39 12.09 -19.84 -1.44
N ASP A 40 12.53 -19.11 -2.47
CA ASP A 40 11.86 -19.08 -3.77
C ASP A 40 11.66 -20.53 -4.29
N PRO A 41 10.75 -20.77 -5.26
CA PRO A 41 10.50 -22.11 -5.78
C PRO A 41 11.77 -22.85 -6.31
N SER A 42 12.88 -22.13 -6.48
CA SER A 42 14.17 -22.59 -6.99
C SER A 42 15.18 -22.99 -5.90
N GLY A 43 14.90 -22.74 -4.62
CA GLY A 43 15.87 -22.98 -3.55
C GLY A 43 16.68 -21.75 -3.12
N ASN A 44 16.44 -20.57 -3.68
CA ASN A 44 17.17 -19.33 -3.37
C ASN A 44 16.39 -18.44 -2.42
N ILE A 45 17.08 -17.57 -1.68
CA ILE A 45 16.41 -16.50 -0.92
C ILE A 45 15.80 -15.52 -1.93
N ASP A 46 14.50 -15.26 -1.84
CA ASP A 46 13.82 -14.35 -2.77
C ASP A 46 14.29 -12.87 -2.60
N ALA A 47 13.92 -12.02 -3.57
CA ALA A 47 14.39 -10.64 -3.62
C ALA A 47 13.92 -9.79 -2.42
N GLU A 48 12.67 -9.94 -1.99
CA GLU A 48 12.11 -9.26 -0.82
C GLU A 48 12.82 -9.69 0.47
N THR A 49 13.09 -10.99 0.63
CA THR A 49 13.82 -11.53 1.79
C THR A 49 15.26 -11.03 1.80
N LEU A 50 15.97 -11.04 0.68
CA LEU A 50 17.32 -10.48 0.56
C LEU A 50 17.35 -8.99 0.90
N TRP A 51 16.40 -8.22 0.39
CA TRP A 51 16.30 -6.80 0.69
C TRP A 51 16.02 -6.54 2.17
N SER A 52 15.14 -7.34 2.77
CA SER A 52 14.76 -7.22 4.19
C SER A 52 15.92 -7.52 5.13
N ILE A 53 16.76 -8.51 4.81
CA ILE A 53 18.00 -8.79 5.55
C ILE A 53 18.96 -7.61 5.46
N ALA A 54 19.07 -6.96 4.30
CA ALA A 54 19.94 -5.80 4.10
C ALA A 54 19.41 -4.52 4.76
N HIS A 55 18.08 -4.38 4.93
CA HIS A 55 17.43 -3.17 5.42
C HIS A 55 16.41 -3.45 6.54
N PRO A 56 16.80 -4.08 7.67
CA PRO A 56 15.86 -4.63 8.64
C PRO A 56 14.96 -3.58 9.31
N ILE A 57 15.48 -2.36 9.53
CA ILE A 57 14.69 -1.25 10.11
C ILE A 57 13.63 -0.77 9.12
N ALA A 58 13.99 -0.64 7.85
CA ALA A 58 13.06 -0.23 6.80
C ALA A 58 12.01 -1.31 6.56
N ALA A 59 12.41 -2.59 6.52
CA ALA A 59 11.49 -3.73 6.40
C ALA A 59 10.46 -3.77 7.54
N LEU A 60 10.88 -3.55 8.79
CA LEU A 60 9.97 -3.45 9.93
C LEU A 60 8.98 -2.28 9.77
N SER A 61 9.46 -1.10 9.34
CA SER A 61 8.59 0.04 9.04
C SER A 61 7.59 -0.26 7.93
N PHE A 62 8.03 -0.93 6.86
CA PHE A 62 7.21 -1.21 5.68
C PHE A 62 6.17 -2.29 5.95
N SER A 63 6.49 -3.27 6.82
CA SER A 63 5.52 -4.25 7.33
C SER A 63 4.38 -3.58 8.10
N GLY A 64 4.69 -2.62 8.97
CA GLY A 64 3.68 -1.82 9.66
C GLY A 64 2.79 -1.01 8.70
N ASN A 65 3.41 -0.36 7.71
CA ASN A 65 2.69 0.39 6.68
C ASN A 65 1.79 -0.52 5.81
N ALA A 66 2.22 -1.76 5.53
CA ALA A 66 1.43 -2.72 4.75
C ALA A 66 0.15 -3.09 5.49
N TYR A 67 0.23 -3.33 6.79
CA TYR A 67 -0.93 -3.59 7.65
C TYR A 67 -1.91 -2.39 7.64
N THR A 68 -1.40 -1.17 7.79
CA THR A 68 -2.22 0.05 7.70
C THR A 68 -2.94 0.15 6.36
N ALA A 69 -2.22 -0.01 5.24
CA ALA A 69 -2.80 0.08 3.90
C ALA A 69 -3.82 -1.01 3.62
N GLN A 70 -3.56 -2.25 4.05
CA GLN A 70 -4.47 -3.38 3.87
C GLN A 70 -5.79 -3.16 4.62
N ASN A 71 -5.73 -2.78 5.89
CA ASN A 71 -6.95 -2.56 6.70
C ASN A 71 -7.77 -1.41 6.16
N LEU A 72 -7.11 -0.31 5.81
CA LEU A 72 -7.78 0.86 5.24
C LEU A 72 -8.43 0.55 3.90
N ALA A 73 -7.76 -0.19 3.01
CA ALA A 73 -8.36 -0.68 1.78
C ALA A 73 -9.60 -1.54 2.07
N ALA A 74 -9.49 -2.51 2.98
CA ALA A 74 -10.60 -3.36 3.37
C ALA A 74 -11.79 -2.56 3.93
N THR A 75 -11.55 -1.52 4.72
CA THR A 75 -12.60 -0.63 5.24
C THR A 75 -13.26 0.19 4.12
N LEU A 76 -12.46 0.95 3.36
CA LEU A 76 -12.95 1.89 2.34
C LEU A 76 -13.67 1.20 1.19
N PHE A 77 -13.28 -0.04 0.90
CA PHE A 77 -13.78 -0.82 -0.24
C PHE A 77 -14.61 -2.05 0.19
N SER A 78 -15.00 -2.14 1.47
CA SER A 78 -15.79 -3.24 2.05
C SER A 78 -17.09 -3.57 1.30
N GLY A 79 -17.69 -2.58 0.62
CA GLY A 79 -18.90 -2.77 -0.19
C GLY A 79 -18.68 -3.44 -1.56
N ASN A 80 -17.44 -3.71 -1.96
CA ASN A 80 -17.10 -4.36 -3.22
C ASN A 80 -15.86 -5.25 -3.07
N ALA A 81 -16.07 -6.53 -2.76
CA ALA A 81 -14.98 -7.50 -2.61
C ALA A 81 -14.12 -7.64 -3.89
N GLU A 82 -14.69 -7.46 -5.07
CA GLU A 82 -13.93 -7.51 -6.34
C GLU A 82 -12.95 -6.34 -6.48
N SER A 83 -13.15 -5.26 -5.73
CA SER A 83 -12.22 -4.15 -5.76
C SER A 83 -10.94 -4.40 -4.96
N LEU A 84 -10.94 -5.38 -4.04
CA LEU A 84 -9.79 -5.71 -3.18
C LEU A 84 -8.77 -6.64 -3.84
N TRP A 85 -9.07 -7.17 -5.02
CA TRP A 85 -8.11 -7.92 -5.83
C TRP A 85 -8.18 -7.44 -7.27
N ASN A 86 -7.07 -6.90 -7.78
CA ASN A 86 -6.94 -6.31 -9.10
C ASN A 86 -7.89 -5.13 -9.41
N GLY A 87 -8.67 -4.66 -8.44
CA GLY A 87 -9.59 -3.53 -8.59
C GLY A 87 -9.11 -2.28 -7.87
N ALA A 88 -10.01 -1.30 -7.72
CA ALA A 88 -9.66 0.02 -7.17
C ALA A 88 -9.15 -0.01 -5.72
N GLY A 89 -9.64 -0.93 -4.88
CA GLY A 89 -9.18 -1.10 -3.50
C GLY A 89 -7.78 -1.68 -3.42
N ASP A 90 -7.46 -2.59 -4.32
CA ASP A 90 -6.13 -3.17 -4.45
C ASP A 90 -5.12 -2.14 -4.97
N ALA A 91 -5.51 -1.40 -6.02
CA ALA A 91 -4.72 -0.29 -6.54
C ALA A 91 -4.46 0.79 -5.46
N PHE A 92 -5.48 1.12 -4.66
CA PHE A 92 -5.35 2.00 -3.51
C PHE A 92 -4.36 1.44 -2.48
N ARG A 93 -4.46 0.15 -2.13
CA ARG A 93 -3.59 -0.53 -1.16
C ARG A 93 -2.12 -0.40 -1.55
N HIS A 94 -1.78 -0.71 -2.81
CA HIS A 94 -0.42 -0.63 -3.34
C HIS A 94 0.12 0.80 -3.36
N ALA A 95 -0.67 1.75 -3.90
CA ALA A 95 -0.27 3.15 -3.95
C ALA A 95 -0.11 3.77 -2.54
N TYR A 96 -1.01 3.48 -1.61
CA TYR A 96 -0.96 4.04 -0.27
C TYR A 96 0.19 3.45 0.55
N TRP A 97 0.39 2.13 0.49
CA TRP A 97 1.54 1.48 1.12
C TRP A 97 2.87 2.07 0.66
N SER A 98 3.03 2.22 -0.66
CA SER A 98 4.25 2.79 -1.25
C SER A 98 4.46 4.27 -0.89
N ALA A 99 3.38 5.05 -0.76
CA ALA A 99 3.44 6.43 -0.27
C ALA A 99 3.87 6.52 1.21
N LEU A 100 3.35 5.64 2.07
CA LEU A 100 3.75 5.56 3.48
C LEU A 100 5.22 5.16 3.62
N ASN A 101 5.68 4.19 2.83
CA ASN A 101 7.07 3.74 2.80
C ASN A 101 8.02 4.88 2.38
N ALA A 102 7.65 5.62 1.34
CA ALA A 102 8.43 6.76 0.88
C ALA A 102 8.53 7.86 1.94
N ARG A 103 7.48 8.06 2.75
CA ARG A 103 7.46 9.03 3.85
C ARG A 103 8.22 8.59 5.08
N SER A 104 8.09 7.33 5.49
CA SER A 104 8.69 6.85 6.73
C SER A 104 10.20 6.62 6.58
N GLN A 105 10.67 6.31 5.37
CA GLN A 105 12.08 6.04 5.08
C GLN A 105 12.64 6.98 4.01
N ASN A 106 12.37 6.70 2.73
CA ASN A 106 12.62 7.58 1.59
C ASN A 106 12.12 6.89 0.30
N ALA A 107 12.03 7.66 -0.79
CA ALA A 107 11.56 7.19 -2.09
C ALA A 107 12.43 6.06 -2.69
N THR A 108 13.75 6.08 -2.48
CA THR A 108 14.66 5.05 -3.01
C THR A 108 14.40 3.69 -2.37
N LEU A 109 14.41 3.63 -1.03
CA LEU A 109 14.13 2.38 -0.31
C LEU A 109 12.72 1.86 -0.58
N ALA A 110 11.73 2.75 -0.70
CA ALA A 110 10.37 2.36 -1.06
C ALA A 110 10.28 1.76 -2.47
N GLY A 111 11.00 2.34 -3.44
CA GLY A 111 11.05 1.83 -4.81
C GLY A 111 11.76 0.48 -4.92
N ASP A 112 12.91 0.35 -4.25
CA ASP A 112 13.69 -0.90 -4.24
C ASP A 112 12.90 -2.04 -3.59
N PHE A 113 12.27 -1.79 -2.44
CA PHE A 113 11.45 -2.81 -1.78
C PHE A 113 10.18 -3.14 -2.56
N GLY A 114 9.49 -2.13 -3.09
CA GLY A 114 8.30 -2.34 -3.93
C GLY A 114 8.63 -3.24 -5.12
N LEU A 115 9.73 -2.98 -5.83
CA LEU A 115 10.16 -3.83 -6.93
C LEU A 115 10.55 -5.25 -6.47
N ALA A 116 11.21 -5.38 -5.31
CA ALA A 116 11.55 -6.68 -4.74
C ALA A 116 10.29 -7.49 -4.40
N HIS A 117 9.30 -6.89 -3.75
CA HIS A 117 8.00 -7.48 -3.42
C HIS A 117 7.30 -8.05 -4.66
N GLU A 118 7.19 -7.23 -5.72
CA GLU A 118 6.53 -7.65 -6.95
C GLU A 118 7.30 -8.73 -7.73
N ASN A 119 8.60 -8.95 -7.44
CA ASN A 119 9.42 -9.98 -8.06
C ASN A 119 9.51 -11.27 -7.24
N SER A 120 9.14 -11.26 -5.96
CA SER A 120 9.18 -12.45 -5.09
C SER A 120 8.05 -13.46 -5.35
N SER A 121 7.08 -13.11 -6.20
CA SER A 121 6.01 -14.01 -6.66
C SER A 121 6.13 -14.26 -8.17
N PRO A 122 7.07 -15.11 -8.64
CA PRO A 122 7.33 -15.30 -10.07
C PRO A 122 6.14 -15.90 -10.84
N ASP A 123 5.23 -16.57 -10.14
CA ASP A 123 4.02 -17.16 -10.73
C ASP A 123 2.86 -16.14 -10.86
N ASN A 124 3.00 -14.93 -10.30
CA ASN A 124 1.97 -13.90 -10.47
C ASN A 124 1.85 -13.50 -11.95
N PRO A 125 0.62 -13.36 -12.48
CA PRO A 125 0.45 -12.91 -13.85
C PRO A 125 1.15 -11.58 -14.11
N VAL A 126 1.86 -11.49 -15.24
CA VAL A 126 2.62 -10.28 -15.62
C VAL A 126 1.76 -9.01 -15.62
N ALA A 127 0.46 -9.14 -15.91
CA ALA A 127 -0.46 -8.01 -15.86
C ALA A 127 -0.71 -7.50 -14.44
N GLU A 128 -0.86 -8.39 -13.45
CA GLU A 128 -1.06 -8.05 -12.03
C GLU A 128 0.19 -7.35 -11.50
N ARG A 129 1.35 -8.00 -11.68
CA ARG A 129 2.65 -7.42 -11.32
C ARG A 129 2.88 -6.02 -11.91
N ASN A 130 2.52 -5.80 -13.18
CA ASN A 130 2.66 -4.49 -13.81
C ASN A 130 1.67 -3.44 -13.26
N MET A 131 0.48 -3.87 -12.85
CA MET A 131 -0.51 -3.01 -12.18
C MET A 131 0.03 -2.56 -10.82
N ASP A 132 0.54 -3.50 -10.03
CA ASP A 132 1.10 -3.25 -8.71
C ASP A 132 2.33 -2.34 -8.77
N ILE A 133 3.29 -2.61 -9.67
CA ILE A 133 4.46 -1.74 -9.90
C ILE A 133 4.04 -0.31 -10.26
N ARG A 134 3.04 -0.14 -11.14
CA ARG A 134 2.58 1.19 -11.56
C ARG A 134 1.92 1.95 -10.41
N ASN A 135 1.10 1.27 -9.62
CA ASN A 135 0.42 1.88 -8.48
C ASN A 135 1.40 2.20 -7.34
N ASN A 136 2.39 1.33 -7.09
CA ASN A 136 3.49 1.60 -6.16
C ASN A 136 4.24 2.89 -6.55
N ASN A 137 4.65 2.99 -7.82
CA ASN A 137 5.34 4.16 -8.35
C ASN A 137 4.51 5.44 -8.25
N TYR A 138 3.20 5.37 -8.47
CA TYR A 138 2.30 6.51 -8.27
C TYR A 138 2.34 7.00 -6.82
N GLY A 139 2.25 6.09 -5.86
CA GLY A 139 2.32 6.41 -4.43
C GLY A 139 3.62 7.10 -4.03
N ILE A 140 4.77 6.55 -4.46
CA ILE A 140 6.10 7.12 -4.21
C ILE A 140 6.22 8.51 -4.81
N ALA A 141 5.82 8.68 -6.07
CA ALA A 141 5.89 9.97 -6.77
C ALA A 141 5.01 11.03 -6.09
N LEU A 142 3.80 10.66 -5.65
CA LEU A 142 2.89 11.56 -4.96
C LEU A 142 3.46 12.00 -3.60
N ALA A 143 4.02 11.08 -2.82
CA ALA A 143 4.66 11.40 -1.55
C ALA A 143 5.88 12.32 -1.73
N ALA A 144 6.72 12.05 -2.74
CA ALA A 144 7.89 12.86 -3.04
C ALA A 144 7.53 14.27 -3.54
N ALA A 145 6.47 14.41 -4.34
CA ALA A 145 5.99 15.70 -4.82
C ALA A 145 5.34 16.55 -3.71
N HIS A 146 4.89 15.92 -2.62
CA HIS A 146 4.16 16.57 -1.55
C HIS A 146 4.71 16.23 -0.15
N PRO A 147 5.97 16.60 0.15
CA PRO A 147 6.65 16.21 1.39
C PRO A 147 5.99 16.77 2.67
N THR A 148 5.18 17.83 2.54
CA THR A 148 4.50 18.49 3.66
C THR A 148 3.05 18.04 3.86
N TRP A 149 2.51 17.17 3.01
CA TRP A 149 1.15 16.67 3.20
C TRP A 149 1.04 15.86 4.49
N THR A 150 -0.10 15.91 5.15
CA THR A 150 -0.42 14.97 6.22
C THR A 150 -0.69 13.59 5.63
N GLU A 151 -0.68 12.55 6.47
CA GLU A 151 -1.04 11.20 6.04
C GLU A 151 -2.48 11.17 5.50
N ALA A 152 -3.42 11.84 6.17
CA ALA A 152 -4.79 12.01 5.69
C ALA A 152 -4.87 12.69 4.30
N GLN A 153 -4.04 13.69 4.03
CA GLN A 153 -3.99 14.31 2.69
C GLN A 153 -3.49 13.32 1.62
N LEU A 154 -2.47 12.52 1.91
CA LEU A 154 -2.02 11.47 0.99
C LEU A 154 -3.10 10.43 0.77
N ARG A 155 -3.68 9.90 1.85
CA ARG A 155 -4.80 8.95 1.81
C ARG A 155 -5.94 9.46 0.95
N SER A 156 -6.41 10.67 1.21
CA SER A 156 -7.51 11.31 0.49
C SER A 156 -7.23 11.45 -1.00
N ASN A 157 -6.02 11.83 -1.39
CA ASN A 157 -5.65 11.99 -2.79
C ASN A 157 -5.46 10.65 -3.50
N ILE A 158 -4.90 9.64 -2.84
CA ILE A 158 -4.75 8.29 -3.41
C ILE A 158 -6.12 7.60 -3.54
N PHE A 159 -7.01 7.76 -2.55
CA PHE A 159 -8.38 7.28 -2.65
C PHE A 159 -9.11 7.89 -3.85
N LYS A 160 -9.02 9.22 -4.03
CA LYS A 160 -9.59 9.91 -5.20
C LYS A 160 -9.02 9.38 -6.51
N ALA A 161 -7.71 9.15 -6.58
CA ALA A 161 -7.06 8.57 -7.76
C ALA A 161 -7.61 7.16 -8.05
N ALA A 162 -7.77 6.32 -7.03
CA ALA A 162 -8.33 4.97 -7.17
C ALA A 162 -9.76 4.99 -7.71
N VAL A 163 -10.66 5.76 -7.07
CA VAL A 163 -12.09 5.76 -7.45
C VAL A 163 -12.39 6.53 -8.74
N SER A 164 -11.45 7.34 -9.24
CA SER A 164 -11.58 8.04 -10.52
C SER A 164 -11.00 7.26 -11.71
N GLY A 165 -10.36 6.10 -11.46
CA GLY A 165 -9.70 5.30 -12.49
C GLY A 165 -8.33 5.84 -12.94
N LEU A 166 -7.71 6.72 -12.14
CA LEU A 166 -6.35 7.21 -12.41
C LEU A 166 -5.30 6.14 -12.07
N LEU A 167 -5.56 5.33 -11.04
CA LEU A 167 -4.75 4.15 -10.74
C LEU A 167 -5.10 3.01 -11.70
N VAL A 168 -4.13 2.13 -11.96
CA VAL A 168 -4.31 1.00 -12.86
C VAL A 168 -5.09 -0.10 -12.14
N THR A 169 -6.10 -0.66 -12.80
CA THR A 169 -6.84 -1.85 -12.36
C THR A 169 -6.95 -2.85 -13.50
N LEU A 170 -7.28 -4.11 -13.19
CA LEU A 170 -7.63 -5.15 -14.17
C LEU A 170 -9.09 -5.61 -14.01
N ARG A 171 -9.86 -4.93 -13.16
CA ARG A 171 -11.29 -5.10 -12.91
C ARG A 171 -11.99 -3.75 -12.88
#